data_AF-X0VYU2-F1
#
_entry.id   AF-X0VYU2-F1
#
_cell.length_a   1.000
_cell.length_b   1.000
_cell.length_c   1.000
_cell.angle_alpha   90.00
_cell.angle_beta   90.00
_cell.angle_gamma   90.00
#
_symmetry.space_group_name_H-M   'P 1'
#
loop_
_entity.id
_entity.type
_entity.pdbx_description
1 polymer ?
#
loop_
_entity_poly.entity_id
_entity_poly.type
_entity_poly.pdbx_seq_one_letter_code
_entity_poly.pdbx_strand_id
1 'polypeptide(L)'
;MGNGSAVLDREHVVLTVECAEPEGTVDRSVEQIQLSAEKLKWLYDRVKEFDLVFNDHVPNTLDGFASLFVVPNGNGRITSNGLIWQVDEVGILYLTDIRPEFEALAHFTFWDRRIRGREELVRAMLRYCFDRYG
;
A
#
# COMPACT_ATOMS: atom_id res chain seq x y z
N MET A 1 -9.41 10.19 -32.84
CA MET A 1 -9.54 11.32 -31.90
C MET A 1 -9.67 10.74 -30.51
N GLY A 2 -8.85 11.00 -29.50
CA GLY A 2 -7.39 11.07 -29.42
C GLY A 2 -7.01 10.21 -28.20
N ASN A 3 -5.87 9.52 -28.25
CA ASN A 3 -5.35 8.75 -27.12
C ASN A 3 -5.03 9.70 -25.97
N GLY A 4 -5.90 9.74 -24.96
CA GLY A 4 -5.59 10.37 -23.68
C GLY A 4 -4.62 9.47 -22.92
N SER A 5 -3.32 9.70 -23.12
CA SER A 5 -2.31 9.24 -22.17
C SER A 5 -2.62 9.95 -20.86
N ALA A 6 -3.07 9.19 -19.86
CA ALA A 6 -3.21 9.69 -18.51
C ALA A 6 -1.82 10.09 -18.03
N VAL A 7 -1.54 11.39 -18.05
CA VAL A 7 -0.37 11.96 -17.40
C VAL A 7 -0.63 11.78 -15.90
N LEU A 8 0.00 10.77 -15.30
CA LEU A 8 -0.02 10.54 -13.87
C LEU A 8 0.50 11.80 -13.19
N ASP A 9 -0.38 12.41 -12.38
CA ASP A 9 -0.07 13.61 -11.64
C ASP A 9 1.03 13.30 -10.63
N ARG A 10 2.20 13.91 -10.78
CA ARG A 10 3.41 13.62 -9.99
C ARG A 10 3.30 14.09 -8.53
N GLU A 11 2.19 14.71 -8.14
CA GLU A 11 2.00 15.30 -6.79
C GLU A 11 1.86 14.25 -5.66
N HIS A 12 1.69 12.97 -5.97
CA HIS A 12 1.48 11.91 -4.97
C HIS A 12 2.63 10.91 -4.81
N VAL A 13 3.70 11.04 -5.61
CA VAL A 13 4.90 10.21 -5.49
C VAL A 13 5.65 10.62 -4.23
N VAL A 14 5.83 9.67 -3.31
CA VAL A 14 6.58 9.91 -2.06
C VAL A 14 8.07 9.59 -2.21
N LEU A 15 8.44 8.62 -3.05
CA LEU A 15 9.82 8.33 -3.42
C LEU A 15 9.92 7.50 -4.69
N THR A 16 11.10 7.54 -5.31
CA THR A 16 11.51 6.66 -6.42
C THR A 16 12.87 6.04 -6.08
N VAL A 17 13.03 4.74 -6.31
CA VAL A 17 14.24 3.97 -6.00
C VAL A 17 14.60 3.06 -7.16
N GLU A 18 15.88 3.08 -7.53
CA GLU A 18 16.45 2.13 -8.47
C GLU A 18 16.50 0.72 -7.84
N CYS A 19 15.80 -0.23 -8.44
CA CYS A 19 15.70 -1.61 -7.98
C CYS A 19 16.48 -2.56 -8.90
N ALA A 20 17.33 -3.41 -8.32
CA ALA A 20 18.09 -4.42 -9.06
C ALA A 20 17.29 -5.73 -9.18
N GLU A 21 16.19 -5.69 -9.95
CA GLU A 21 15.30 -6.83 -10.15
C GLU A 21 15.93 -7.92 -11.03
N PRO A 22 15.45 -9.18 -10.98
CA PRO A 22 15.98 -10.27 -11.80
C PRO A 22 16.01 -10.01 -13.31
N GLU A 23 15.08 -9.20 -13.79
CA GLU A 23 14.93 -8.82 -15.20
C GLU A 23 15.83 -7.64 -15.60
N GLY A 24 16.45 -6.96 -14.63
CA GLY A 24 17.32 -5.81 -14.83
C GLY A 24 17.05 -4.70 -13.81
N THR A 25 17.83 -3.62 -13.96
CA THR A 25 17.67 -2.42 -13.15
C THR A 25 16.44 -1.63 -13.59
N VAL A 26 15.54 -1.31 -12.66
CA VAL A 26 14.29 -0.59 -12.91
C VAL A 26 14.03 0.42 -11.80
N ASP A 27 13.67 1.65 -12.15
CA ASP A 27 13.18 2.63 -11.18
C ASP A 27 11.75 2.30 -10.77
N ARG A 28 11.54 2.14 -9.46
CA ARG A 28 10.23 1.90 -8.86
C ARG A 28 9.77 3.13 -8.11
N SER A 29 8.56 3.58 -8.38
CA SER A 29 7.95 4.70 -7.66
C SER A 29 6.94 4.22 -6.64
N VAL A 30 6.84 4.96 -5.54
CA VAL A 30 5.87 4.71 -4.49
C VAL A 30 4.98 5.92 -4.36
N GLU A 31 3.66 5.69 -4.40
CA GLU A 31 2.65 6.74 -4.47
C GLU A 31 1.62 6.57 -3.37
N GLN A 32 1.25 7.66 -2.70
CA GLN A 32 0.16 7.62 -1.72
C GLN A 32 -1.18 7.43 -2.43
N ILE A 33 -1.97 6.45 -1.99
CA ILE A 33 -3.27 6.17 -2.61
C ILE A 33 -4.38 6.86 -1.82
N GLN A 34 -5.27 7.57 -2.52
CA GLN A 34 -6.58 7.93 -1.96
C GLN A 34 -7.54 6.74 -2.01
N LEU A 35 -8.04 6.33 -0.84
CA LEU A 35 -8.96 5.21 -0.73
C LEU A 35 -10.36 5.61 -1.21
N SER A 36 -10.74 5.09 -2.38
CA SER A 36 -12.12 5.02 -2.84
C SER A 36 -12.67 3.60 -2.68
N ALA A 37 -14.00 3.43 -2.73
CA ALA A 37 -14.61 2.11 -2.69
C ALA A 37 -14.12 1.20 -3.84
N GLU A 38 -13.97 1.76 -5.04
CA GLU A 38 -13.43 1.04 -6.20
C GLU A 38 -11.99 0.60 -5.98
N LYS A 39 -11.16 1.49 -5.41
CA LYS A 39 -9.75 1.19 -5.14
C LYS A 39 -9.61 0.14 -4.04
N LEU A 40 -10.40 0.20 -2.97
CA LEU A 40 -10.46 -0.83 -1.93
C LEU A 40 -10.85 -2.19 -2.50
N LYS A 41 -11.86 -2.22 -3.38
CA LYS A 41 -12.25 -3.45 -4.07
C LYS A 41 -11.11 -4.01 -4.94
N TRP A 42 -10.46 -3.16 -5.73
CA TRP A 42 -9.33 -3.56 -6.56
C TRP A 42 -8.17 -4.13 -5.71
N LEU A 43 -7.83 -3.47 -4.61
CA LEU A 43 -6.82 -3.92 -3.66
C LEU A 43 -7.18 -5.28 -3.05
N TYR A 44 -8.43 -5.43 -2.58
CA TYR A 44 -8.93 -6.70 -2.06
C TYR A 44 -8.82 -7.82 -3.09
N ASP A 45 -9.22 -7.57 -4.34
CA ASP A 45 -9.16 -8.56 -5.41
C ASP A 45 -7.73 -9.02 -5.71
N ARG A 46 -6.72 -8.17 -5.50
CA ARG A 46 -5.30 -8.55 -5.57
C ARG A 46 -4.83 -9.29 -4.32
N VAL A 47 -5.13 -8.75 -3.14
CA VAL A 47 -4.60 -9.24 -1.86
C VAL A 47 -5.21 -10.60 -1.46
N LYS A 48 -6.46 -10.89 -1.84
CA LYS A 48 -7.13 -12.18 -1.56
C LYS A 48 -6.41 -13.41 -2.13
N GLU A 49 -5.49 -13.21 -3.07
CA GLU A 49 -4.64 -14.28 -3.63
C GLU A 49 -3.46 -14.64 -2.72
N PHE A 50 -3.25 -13.89 -1.63
CA PHE A 50 -2.16 -14.06 -0.67
C PHE A 50 -2.72 -14.48 0.70
N ASP A 51 -2.34 -15.66 1.17
CA ASP A 51 -2.82 -16.26 2.42
C ASP A 51 -2.15 -15.68 3.69
N LEU A 52 -1.81 -14.38 3.66
CA LEU A 52 -1.04 -13.71 4.71
C LEU A 52 -1.82 -12.62 5.43
N VAL A 53 -2.81 -12.02 4.75
CA VAL A 53 -3.57 -10.89 5.30
C VAL A 53 -4.83 -11.34 6.05
N PHE A 54 -5.39 -12.49 5.64
CA PHE A 54 -6.64 -13.00 6.18
C PHE A 54 -6.39 -14.06 7.25
N ASN A 55 -7.15 -13.99 8.33
CA ASN A 55 -7.06 -14.89 9.47
C ASN A 55 -8.39 -14.87 10.24
N ASP A 56 -8.42 -15.50 11.42
CA ASP A 56 -9.62 -15.57 12.27
C ASP A 56 -10.17 -14.18 12.68
N HIS A 57 -9.34 -13.13 12.62
CA HIS A 57 -9.72 -11.75 12.94
C HIS A 57 -10.02 -10.90 11.69
N VAL A 58 -9.46 -11.26 10.54
CA VAL A 58 -9.63 -10.54 9.26
C VAL A 58 -10.23 -11.51 8.25
N PRO A 59 -11.57 -11.58 8.12
CA PRO A 59 -12.20 -12.51 7.21
C PRO A 59 -11.82 -12.17 5.76
N ASN A 60 -11.68 -13.19 4.91
CA ASN A 60 -11.42 -13.03 3.48
C ASN A 60 -12.68 -12.55 2.73
N THR A 61 -13.07 -11.31 3.02
CA THR A 61 -14.18 -10.56 2.43
C THR A 61 -13.73 -9.12 2.21
N LEU A 62 -14.44 -8.41 1.31
CA LEU A 62 -14.14 -6.99 1.05
C LEU A 62 -14.27 -6.16 2.33
N ASP A 63 -15.29 -6.41 3.14
CA ASP A 63 -15.51 -5.69 4.40
C ASP A 63 -14.42 -6.00 5.43
N GLY A 64 -13.98 -7.27 5.51
CA GLY A 64 -12.86 -7.68 6.35
C GLY A 64 -11.58 -6.95 5.96
N PHE A 65 -11.25 -6.92 4.66
CA PHE A 65 -10.10 -6.18 4.16
C PHE A 65 -10.22 -4.67 4.39
N ALA A 66 -11.37 -4.07 4.09
CA ALA A 66 -11.60 -2.65 4.29
C ALA A 66 -11.43 -2.24 5.75
N SER A 67 -11.86 -3.09 6.70
CA SER A 67 -11.75 -2.82 8.14
C SER A 67 -10.30 -2.59 8.63
N LEU A 68 -9.30 -3.04 7.88
CA LEU A 68 -7.89 -2.77 8.16
C LEU A 68 -7.52 -1.29 7.98
N PHE A 69 -8.24 -0.59 7.11
CA PHE A 69 -7.91 0.79 6.70
C PHE A 69 -8.93 1.81 7.14
N VAL A 70 -10.16 1.37 7.46
CA VAL A 70 -11.26 2.24 7.83
C VAL A 70 -11.95 1.76 9.09
N VAL A 71 -12.14 2.67 10.05
CA VAL A 71 -12.90 2.42 11.28
C VAL A 71 -14.05 3.41 11.41
N PRO A 72 -15.22 2.99 11.91
CA PRO A 72 -16.26 3.91 12.32
C PRO A 72 -15.77 4.74 13.50
N ASN A 73 -15.86 6.07 13.40
CA ASN A 73 -15.68 6.93 14.57
C ASN A 73 -16.96 6.99 15.40
N GLY A 74 -16.88 7.55 16.62
CA GLY A 74 -18.00 7.64 17.55
C GLY A 74 -19.24 8.40 17.04
N ASN A 75 -19.13 9.11 15.91
CA ASN A 75 -20.22 9.84 15.27
C ASN A 75 -20.77 9.13 14.02
N GLY A 76 -20.37 7.87 13.79
CA GLY A 76 -20.79 7.07 12.63
C GLY A 76 -20.12 7.48 11.31
N ARG A 77 -19.13 8.38 11.33
CA ARG A 77 -18.34 8.72 10.13
C ARG A 77 -17.15 7.77 10.03
N ILE A 78 -16.77 7.42 8.81
CA ILE A 78 -15.61 6.58 8.56
C ILE A 78 -14.34 7.43 8.67
N THR A 79 -13.38 6.97 9.47
CA THR A 79 -12.02 7.55 9.55
C THR A 79 -11.00 6.54 9.07
N SER A 80 -9.95 7.03 8.40
CA SER A 80 -8.82 6.19 8.02
C SER A 80 -8.04 5.78 9.27
N ASN A 81 -7.77 4.48 9.40
CA ASN A 81 -6.98 3.86 10.48
C ASN A 81 -5.69 3.22 9.96
N GLY A 82 -5.35 3.49 8.70
CA GLY A 82 -4.20 2.92 8.04
C GLY A 82 -3.72 3.79 6.90
N LEU A 83 -2.43 3.72 6.62
CA LEU A 83 -1.81 4.41 5.49
C LEU A 83 -1.51 3.40 4.40
N ILE A 84 -1.74 3.77 3.15
CA ILE A 84 -1.49 2.88 2.02
C ILE A 84 -0.76 3.62 0.89
N TRP A 85 0.19 2.91 0.31
CA TRP A 85 0.94 3.33 -0.85
C TRP A 85 0.96 2.23 -1.91
N GLN A 86 0.92 2.65 -3.16
CA GLN A 86 1.07 1.80 -4.33
C GLN A 86 2.54 1.81 -4.76
N VAL A 87 3.07 0.65 -5.15
CA VAL A 87 4.38 0.52 -5.80
C VAL A 87 4.13 0.22 -7.27
N ASP A 88 4.20 1.24 -8.13
CA ASP A 88 3.83 1.18 -9.54
C ASP A 88 2.62 0.23 -9.79
N GLU A 89 2.75 -0.72 -10.70
CA GLU A 89 1.79 -1.80 -10.96
C GLU A 89 2.14 -3.10 -10.22
N VAL A 90 3.17 -3.12 -9.37
CA VAL A 90 3.80 -4.36 -8.87
C VAL A 90 3.52 -4.71 -7.42
N GLY A 91 3.00 -3.77 -6.62
CA GLY A 91 2.69 -4.06 -5.24
C GLY A 91 2.05 -2.92 -4.48
N ILE A 92 1.92 -3.16 -3.19
CA ILE A 92 1.48 -2.18 -2.20
C ILE A 92 2.32 -2.25 -0.94
N LEU A 93 2.36 -1.12 -0.26
CA LEU A 93 2.84 -0.98 1.10
C LEU A 93 1.71 -0.40 1.92
N TYR A 94 1.52 -0.91 3.12
CA TYR A 94 0.54 -0.30 4.02
C TYR A 94 0.89 -0.46 5.49
N LEU A 95 0.45 0.51 6.27
CA LEU A 95 0.52 0.52 7.73
C LEU A 95 -0.87 0.30 8.32
N THR A 96 -0.99 -0.63 9.25
CA THR A 96 -2.21 -0.91 10.03
C THR A 96 -1.92 -0.85 11.52
N ASP A 97 -2.97 -0.87 12.35
CA ASP A 97 -2.85 -0.84 13.82
C ASP A 97 -1.93 0.29 14.32
N ILE A 98 -2.10 1.48 13.73
CA ILE A 98 -1.26 2.63 14.03
C ILE A 98 -1.63 3.17 15.41
N ARG A 99 -0.71 3.06 16.36
CA ARG A 99 -0.74 3.76 17.64
C ARG A 99 0.20 4.95 17.57
N PRO A 100 -0.32 6.20 17.44
CA PRO A 100 0.51 7.39 17.34
C PRO A 100 1.57 7.42 18.45
N GLU A 101 2.81 7.76 18.10
CA GLU A 101 3.97 7.85 19.01
C GLU A 101 4.49 6.51 19.58
N PHE A 102 3.85 5.38 19.29
CA PHE A 102 4.27 4.07 19.82
C PHE A 102 4.70 3.09 18.72
N GLU A 103 3.76 2.64 17.88
CA GLU A 103 4.06 1.62 16.87
C GLU A 103 3.01 1.59 15.75
N ALA A 104 3.35 0.89 14.67
CA ALA A 104 2.44 0.48 13.61
C ALA A 104 2.91 -0.85 13.03
N LEU A 105 1.98 -1.64 12.49
CA LEU A 105 2.31 -2.84 11.72
C LEU A 105 2.54 -2.46 10.26
N ALA A 106 3.74 -2.76 9.75
CA ALA A 106 4.11 -2.48 8.37
C ALA A 106 4.02 -3.73 7.50
N HIS A 107 3.32 -3.60 6.37
CA HIS A 107 3.06 -4.69 5.43
C HIS A 107 3.56 -4.33 4.04
N PHE A 108 4.16 -5.32 3.38
CA PHE A 108 4.63 -5.21 2.00
C PHE A 108 4.10 -6.41 1.22
N THR A 109 3.35 -6.13 0.16
CA THR A 109 2.82 -7.17 -0.73
C THR A 109 3.22 -6.85 -2.15
N PHE A 110 4.02 -7.72 -2.75
CA PHE A 110 4.35 -7.67 -4.17
C PHE A 110 3.55 -8.73 -4.90
N TRP A 111 2.90 -8.36 -6.01
CA TRP A 111 1.97 -9.22 -6.73
C TRP A 111 2.63 -10.47 -7.31
N ASP A 112 3.90 -10.36 -7.65
CA ASP A 112 4.71 -11.46 -8.16
C ASP A 112 5.31 -12.34 -7.06
N ARG A 113 4.99 -12.08 -5.78
CA ARG A 113 5.50 -12.81 -4.59
C ARG A 113 7.02 -12.74 -4.44
N ARG A 114 7.68 -11.73 -5.03
CA ARG A 114 9.14 -11.57 -4.95
C ARG A 114 9.50 -10.28 -4.23
N ILE A 115 10.38 -10.41 -3.22
CA ILE A 115 11.08 -9.26 -2.62
C ILE A 115 12.47 -9.05 -3.23
N ARG A 116 13.03 -10.09 -3.85
CA ARG A 116 14.39 -10.08 -4.40
C ARG A 116 14.54 -8.96 -5.43
N GLY A 117 15.51 -8.07 -5.20
CA GLY A 117 15.81 -6.92 -6.05
C GLY A 117 15.06 -5.63 -5.65
N ARG A 118 14.17 -5.70 -4.66
CA ARG A 118 13.34 -4.58 -4.17
C ARG A 118 13.62 -4.24 -2.69
N GLU A 119 14.67 -4.81 -2.11
CA GLU A 119 15.03 -4.61 -0.71
C GLU A 119 15.34 -3.14 -0.40
N GLU A 120 15.98 -2.43 -1.32
CA GLU A 120 16.28 -1.00 -1.15
C GLU A 120 15.02 -0.13 -1.21
N LEU A 121 14.03 -0.50 -2.03
CA LEU A 121 12.72 0.16 -2.03
C LEU A 121 12.02 0.01 -0.68
N VAL A 122 12.02 -1.21 -0.13
CA VAL A 122 11.45 -1.50 1.19
C VAL A 122 12.16 -0.67 2.27
N ARG A 123 13.50 -0.64 2.26
CA ARG A 123 14.29 0.17 3.22
C ARG A 123 14.03 1.67 3.06
N ALA A 124 13.93 2.16 1.83
CA ALA A 124 13.63 3.56 1.55
C ALA A 124 12.24 3.96 2.06
N MET A 125 11.24 3.11 1.87
CA MET A 125 9.91 3.36 2.41
C MET A 125 9.86 3.31 3.93
N LEU A 126 10.59 2.38 4.57
CA LEU A 126 10.70 2.37 6.03
C LEU A 126 11.34 3.68 6.54
N ARG A 127 12.44 4.12 5.92
CA ARG A 127 13.08 5.41 6.23
C ARG A 127 12.10 6.57 6.08
N TYR A 128 11.38 6.64 4.96
CA TYR A 128 10.35 7.65 4.74
C TYR A 128 9.28 7.64 5.84
N CYS A 129 8.78 6.47 6.24
CA CYS A 129 7.78 6.37 7.30
C CYS A 129 8.33 6.89 8.65
N PHE A 130 9.56 6.55 9.01
CA PHE A 130 10.19 7.08 10.22
C PHE A 130 10.41 8.59 10.13
N ASP A 131 10.98 9.10 9.04
CA ASP A 131 11.26 10.54 8.90
C ASP A 131 9.98 11.40 8.89
N ARG A 132 8.88 10.84 8.37
CA ARG A 132 7.62 11.57 8.18
C ARG A 132 6.69 11.52 9.39
N TYR A 133 6.71 10.41 10.14
CA TYR A 133 5.73 10.09 11.18
C TYR A 133 6.33 9.69 12.54
N GLY A 134 7.65 9.49 12.63
CA GLY A 134 8.37 9.11 13.84
C GLY A 134 9.13 10.24 14.51
#